data_AF-A0A125W4Q0-F1
#
_entry.id   AF-A0A125W4Q0-F1
#
_cell.length_a   1.000
_cell.length_b   1.000
_cell.length_c   1.000
_cell.angle_alpha   90.00
_cell.angle_beta   90.00
_cell.angle_gamma   90.00
#
_symmetry.space_group_name_H-M   'P 1'
#
loop_
_entity.id
_entity.type
_entity.pdbx_description
1 polymer ?
#
loop_
_entity_poly.entity_id
_entity_poly.type
_entity_poly.pdbx_seq_one_letter_code
_entity_poly.pdbx_strand_id
1 'polypeptide(L)'
;MNTHKMQFGWIIEAPNYLSILTNKDELVAIVSEYTTFGDNQSLLITLSETSAKVAVTPHYISSLTISTDKKIKITTSPFYEQQIVEIKKMNSDGQIID
;
A
#
# COMPACT_ATOMS: atom_id res chain seq x y z
N MET A 1 -0.48 4.48 -10.63
CA MET A 1 -1.14 3.29 -10.06
C MET A 1 -0.50 2.06 -10.68
N ASN A 2 -0.16 1.08 -9.87
CA ASN A 2 0.30 -0.23 -10.29
C ASN A 2 -0.80 -1.26 -10.04
N THR A 3 -0.96 -2.18 -10.99
CA THR A 3 -1.94 -3.26 -10.92
C THR A 3 -1.21 -4.58 -10.74
N HIS A 4 -1.61 -5.35 -9.75
CA HIS A 4 -0.98 -6.63 -9.42
C HIS A 4 -2.03 -7.74 -9.41
N LYS A 5 -1.74 -8.83 -10.12
CA LYS A 5 -2.55 -10.05 -10.10
C LYS A 5 -2.16 -10.88 -8.88
N MET A 6 -3.16 -11.32 -8.13
CA MET A 6 -3.02 -12.11 -6.91
C MET A 6 -3.61 -13.51 -7.12
N GLN A 7 -3.48 -14.34 -6.09
CA GLN A 7 -4.15 -15.64 -6.01
C GLN A 7 -5.68 -15.48 -6.13
N PHE A 8 -6.34 -16.57 -6.51
CA PHE A 8 -7.80 -16.66 -6.69
C PHE A 8 -8.41 -15.67 -7.69
N GLY A 9 -7.61 -15.09 -8.57
CA GLY A 9 -8.06 -14.11 -9.56
C GLY A 9 -8.29 -12.71 -9.00
N TRP A 10 -7.82 -12.42 -7.77
CA TRP A 10 -7.86 -11.07 -7.22
C TRP A 10 -6.91 -10.14 -7.97
N ILE A 11 -7.31 -8.87 -8.06
CA ILE A 11 -6.51 -7.80 -8.63
C ILE A 11 -6.39 -6.68 -7.61
N ILE A 12 -5.16 -6.25 -7.31
CA ILE A 12 -4.89 -5.12 -6.42
C ILE A 12 -4.36 -3.95 -7.23
N GLU A 13 -5.03 -2.81 -7.13
CA GLU A 13 -4.60 -1.51 -7.67
C GLU A 13 -4.11 -0.63 -6.52
N ALA A 14 -2.83 -0.27 -6.54
CA ALA A 14 -2.20 0.54 -5.50
C ALA A 14 -1.36 1.68 -6.11
N PRO A 15 -1.09 2.77 -5.36
CA PRO A 15 -0.10 3.76 -5.74
C PRO A 15 1.29 3.13 -5.97
N ASN A 16 2.08 3.71 -6.87
CA ASN A 16 3.33 3.10 -7.35
C ASN A 16 4.42 2.97 -6.27
N TYR A 17 4.29 3.75 -5.20
CA TYR A 17 5.23 3.77 -4.08
C TYR A 17 4.81 2.82 -2.94
N LEU A 18 3.71 2.08 -3.11
CA LEU A 18 3.36 0.98 -2.22
C LEU A 18 3.87 -0.32 -2.83
N SER A 19 4.64 -1.06 -2.05
CA SER A 19 5.05 -2.42 -2.40
C SER A 19 3.98 -3.41 -1.92
N ILE A 20 3.75 -4.45 -2.71
CA ILE A 20 2.84 -5.55 -2.35
C ILE A 20 3.68 -6.81 -2.12
N LEU A 21 3.60 -7.32 -0.91
CA LEU A 21 4.23 -8.57 -0.48
C LEU A 21 3.15 -9.63 -0.29
N THR A 22 3.40 -10.84 -0.73
CA THR A 22 2.48 -11.98 -0.56
C THR A 22 3.25 -13.21 -0.12
N ASN A 23 2.64 -14.04 0.71
CA ASN A 23 3.18 -15.34 1.09
C ASN A 23 2.35 -16.48 0.49
N LYS A 24 2.75 -17.73 0.77
CA LYS A 24 2.02 -18.92 0.32
C LYS A 24 0.68 -19.12 1.03
N ASP A 25 0.47 -18.45 2.16
CA ASP A 25 -0.69 -18.59 3.03
C ASP A 25 -1.74 -17.48 2.77
N GLU A 26 -1.77 -16.95 1.54
CA GLU A 26 -2.82 -16.04 1.06
C GLU A 26 -2.84 -14.68 1.80
N LEU A 27 -1.82 -14.40 2.60
CA LEU A 27 -1.63 -13.13 3.28
C LEU A 27 -0.92 -12.17 2.33
N VAL A 28 -1.53 -11.00 2.18
CA VAL A 28 -1.01 -9.87 1.42
C VAL A 28 -0.70 -8.74 2.39
N ALA A 29 0.54 -8.28 2.37
CA ALA A 29 0.98 -7.08 3.07
C ALA A 29 1.26 -5.98 2.06
N ILE A 30 0.60 -4.84 2.21
CA ILE A 30 0.89 -3.63 1.44
C ILE A 30 1.64 -2.66 2.35
N VAL A 31 2.85 -2.30 1.92
CA VAL A 31 3.78 -1.47 2.68
C VAL A 31 4.15 -0.25 1.86
N SER A 32 4.38 0.88 2.52
CA SER A 32 5.02 2.01 1.86
C SER A 32 6.53 1.91 1.92
N GLU A 33 7.18 2.27 0.82
CA GLU A 33 8.64 2.38 0.73
C GLU A 33 9.17 3.64 1.44
N TYR A 34 8.27 4.55 1.84
CA TYR A 34 8.60 5.80 2.52
C TYR A 34 8.28 5.69 4.01
N THR A 35 9.32 5.75 4.84
CA THR A 35 9.19 5.89 6.29
C THR A 35 8.77 7.32 6.63
N THR A 36 7.48 7.54 6.91
CA THR A 36 7.00 8.78 7.53
C THR A 36 6.92 8.61 9.03
N PHE A 37 7.21 9.66 9.79
CA PHE A 37 7.22 9.60 11.25
C PHE A 37 5.84 9.18 11.79
N GLY A 38 5.78 8.07 12.54
CA GLY A 38 4.61 7.67 13.33
C GLY A 38 3.65 6.64 12.73
N ASP A 39 3.76 6.26 11.46
CA ASP A 39 2.91 5.21 10.86
C ASP A 39 3.71 4.24 9.98
N ASN A 40 4.19 3.16 10.62
CA ASN A 40 4.93 2.07 9.97
C ASN A 40 4.06 0.82 9.77
N GLN A 41 2.74 0.93 9.92
CA GLN A 41 1.86 -0.23 9.83
C GLN A 41 1.66 -0.64 8.37
N SER A 42 1.66 -1.94 8.12
CA SER A 42 1.28 -2.50 6.82
C SER A 42 -0.23 -2.63 6.73
N LEU A 43 -0.81 -2.39 5.56
CA LEU A 43 -2.16 -2.84 5.25
C LEU A 43 -2.12 -4.35 5.06
N LEU A 44 -2.85 -5.09 5.90
CA LEU A 44 -2.89 -6.55 5.86
C LEU A 44 -4.22 -7.05 5.35
N ILE A 45 -4.17 -7.86 4.29
CA ILE A 45 -5.35 -8.45 3.66
C ILE A 45 -5.12 -9.96 3.51
N THR A 46 -6.05 -10.75 4.02
CA THR A 46 -6.12 -12.19 3.73
C THR A 46 -7.11 -12.41 2.59
N LEU A 47 -6.64 -13.02 1.51
CA LEU A 47 -7.47 -13.34 0.35
C LEU A 47 -7.97 -14.76 0.43
N SER A 48 -9.17 -15.01 -0.10
CA SER A 48 -9.66 -16.36 -0.37
C SER A 48 -10.37 -16.39 -1.73
N GLU A 49 -10.85 -17.55 -2.15
CA GLU A 49 -11.62 -17.65 -3.39
C GLU A 49 -12.84 -16.74 -3.46
N THR A 50 -13.45 -16.42 -2.32
CA THR A 50 -14.75 -15.75 -2.25
C THR A 50 -14.73 -14.46 -1.44
N SER A 51 -13.64 -14.14 -0.76
CA SER A 51 -13.57 -12.98 0.13
C SER A 51 -12.18 -12.37 0.22
N ALA A 52 -12.13 -11.11 0.64
CA ALA A 52 -10.91 -10.44 1.08
C ALA A 52 -11.18 -9.86 2.47
N LYS A 53 -10.37 -10.26 3.46
CA LYS A 53 -10.51 -9.83 4.85
C LYS A 53 -9.37 -8.89 5.20
N VAL A 54 -9.72 -7.71 5.67
CA VAL A 54 -8.76 -6.69 6.07
C VAL A 54 -8.53 -6.79 7.57
N ALA A 55 -7.29 -6.98 7.99
CA ALA A 55 -6.94 -7.09 9.41
C ALA A 55 -6.50 -5.75 10.01
N VAL A 56 -5.75 -4.96 9.25
CA VAL A 56 -5.19 -3.67 9.67
C VAL A 56 -5.23 -2.71 8.50
N THR A 57 -5.72 -1.50 8.73
CA THR A 57 -5.69 -0.39 7.76
C THR A 57 -4.89 0.77 8.35
N PRO A 58 -3.68 1.06 7.84
CA PRO A 58 -2.86 2.19 8.28
C PRO A 58 -3.56 3.53 8.07
N HIS A 59 -3.17 4.55 8.84
CA HIS A 59 -3.81 5.88 8.79
C HIS A 59 -3.52 6.62 7.48
N TYR A 60 -2.41 6.32 6.82
CA TYR A 60 -2.08 6.91 5.53
C TYR A 60 -3.00 6.44 4.38
N ILE A 61 -3.77 5.36 4.58
CA ILE A 61 -4.78 4.88 3.62
C ILE A 61 -6.07 5.68 3.80
N SER A 62 -6.44 6.44 2.76
CA SER A 62 -7.67 7.26 2.77
C SER A 62 -8.90 6.47 2.35
N SER A 63 -8.73 5.50 1.45
CA SER A 63 -9.81 4.62 1.04
C SER A 63 -9.28 3.27 0.55
N LEU A 64 -10.04 2.23 0.89
CA LEU A 64 -9.85 0.85 0.50
C LEU A 64 -11.19 0.31 -0.02
N THR A 65 -11.30 0.12 -1.33
CA THR A 65 -12.50 -0.41 -1.96
C THR A 65 -12.26 -1.87 -2.32
N ILE A 66 -13.15 -2.75 -1.88
CA ILE A 66 -13.16 -4.18 -2.23
C ILE A 66 -14.47 -4.48 -2.92
N SER A 67 -14.40 -4.95 -4.16
CA SER A 67 -15.56 -5.24 -4.99
C SER A 67 -15.76 -6.74 -5.22
N THR A 68 -16.98 -7.11 -5.60
CA THR A 68 -17.37 -8.50 -5.87
C THR A 68 -16.75 -9.08 -7.13
N ASP A 69 -16.26 -8.23 -8.06
CA ASP A 69 -15.48 -8.64 -9.24
C ASP A 69 -13.99 -8.88 -8.91
N LYS A 70 -13.67 -9.11 -7.64
CA LYS A 70 -12.34 -9.42 -7.11
C LYS A 70 -11.30 -8.32 -7.35
N LYS A 71 -11.71 -7.05 -7.28
CA LYS A 71 -10.79 -5.91 -7.31
C LYS A 71 -10.67 -5.26 -5.95
N ILE A 72 -9.43 -4.93 -5.59
CA ILE A 72 -9.09 -4.17 -4.41
C ILE A 72 -8.37 -2.91 -4.89
N LYS A 73 -8.95 -1.75 -4.59
CA LYS A 73 -8.36 -0.45 -4.92
C LYS A 73 -7.95 0.27 -3.66
N ILE A 74 -6.68 0.67 -3.63
CA ILE A 74 -6.06 1.35 -2.50
C ILE A 74 -5.79 2.80 -2.91
N THR A 75 -6.17 3.72 -2.05
CA THR A 75 -5.83 5.14 -2.18
C THR A 75 -5.33 5.66 -0.85
N THR A 76 -4.37 6.57 -0.95
CA THR A 76 -3.66 7.20 0.16
C THR A 76 -4.18 8.60 0.40
N SER A 77 -3.91 9.15 1.57
CA SER A 77 -4.27 10.54 1.86
C SER A 77 -3.40 11.51 1.04
N PRO A 78 -3.95 12.64 0.55
CA PRO A 78 -3.15 13.66 -0.10
C PRO A 78 -2.04 14.22 0.79
N PHE A 79 -2.25 14.26 2.11
CA PHE A 79 -1.24 14.68 3.07
C PHE A 79 -0.03 13.74 3.10
N TYR A 80 -0.28 12.43 3.02
CA TYR A 80 0.78 11.43 2.92
C TYR A 80 1.57 11.57 1.60
N GLU A 81 0.87 11.81 0.50
CA GLU A 81 1.48 12.03 -0.82
C GLU A 81 2.40 13.25 -0.83
N GLN A 82 1.99 14.34 -0.16
CA GLN A 82 2.83 15.54 0.00
C GLN A 82 4.13 15.23 0.76
N GLN A 83 4.05 14.50 1.87
CA GLN A 83 5.23 14.10 2.63
C GLN A 83 6.19 13.25 1.79
N ILE A 84 5.68 12.31 0.99
CA ILE A 84 6.50 11.51 0.07
C ILE A 84 7.25 12.42 -0.92
N VAL A 85 6.57 13.43 -1.49
CA VAL A 85 7.19 14.37 -2.42
C VAL A 85 8.32 15.15 -1.75
N GLU A 86 8.13 15.60 -0.50
CA GLU A 86 9.17 16.28 0.27
C GLU A 86 10.38 15.38 0.57
N ILE A 87 10.14 14.14 0.99
CA ILE A 87 11.21 13.15 1.24
C ILE A 87 12.02 12.89 -0.04
N LYS A 88 11.35 12.74 -1.19
CA LYS A 88 12.04 12.54 -2.48
C LYS A 88 12.91 13.73 -2.86
N LYS A 89 12.47 14.97 -2.60
CA LYS A 89 13.27 16.18 -2.84
C LYS A 89 14.52 16.19 -1.96
N MET A 90 14.38 15.95 -0.66
CA MET A 90 15.53 15.86 0.26
C MET A 90 16.57 14.82 -0.17
N ASN A 91 16.11 13.65 -0.64
CA ASN A 91 16.99 12.58 -1.11
C ASN A 91 17.66 12.89 -2.47
N SER A 92 17.04 13.74 -3.29
CA SER A 92 17.57 14.17 -4.59
C SER A 92 18.59 15.29 -4.45
N ASP A 93 18.46 16.12 -3.41
CA ASP A 93 19.31 17.28 -3.15
C ASP A 93 20.59 16.95 -2.35
N GLY A 94 20.74 15.71 -1.87
CA GLY A 94 22.05 15.07 -1.64
C GLY A 94 23.11 15.86 -0.84
N GLN A 95 22.74 16.77 0.05
CA GLN A 95 23.65 17.37 1.02
C GLN A 95 23.08 17.24 2.43
N ILE A 96 23.51 16.19 3.11
CA ILE A 96 23.85 16.28 4.52
C ILE A 96 25.34 16.58 4.53
N ILE A 97 25.72 17.83 4.80
CA ILE A 97 27.07 18.15 5.25
C ILE A 97 27.15 17.76 6.73
N ASP A 98 28.14 16.95 7.09
CA ASP A 98 28.59 16.76 8.47
C ASP A 98 28.89 18.10 9.16
#